data_AF-A0AAV1BYC8-F1
#
_entry.id   AF-A0AAV1BYC8-F1
#
_cell.length_a   1.000
_cell.length_b   1.000
_cell.length_c   1.000
_cell.angle_alpha   90.00
_cell.angle_beta   90.00
_cell.angle_gamma   90.00
#
_symmetry.space_group_name_H-M   'P 1'
#
loop_
_entity.id
_entity.type
_entity.pdbx_description
1 polymer ?
#
loop_
_entity_poly.entity_id
_entity_poly.type
_entity_poly.pdbx_seq_one_letter_code
_entity_poly.pdbx_strand_id
1 'polypeptide(L)'
;MTWELFLIGVFPYPPSACPVCYLPMEQVLALMPDAPSFSPVLKNLTYIHEENATKTEFGGSEFGGYPSLEQRRESYDVRESMNVHCGFVKGVKPGQGTGFDIDDADLLEMETCQGVVVASAIFGAFDLIRQPKNISEYARKNACFYMFVDEDTEGFLRNSSAVDNDKKSGLWRIVLVRNLPFSDPRRNGKVPKLLLHRLFPNARYSLWIDGKLELVVDPYQILERFLWRKNATFAISRHYRRFDVFVEAEANKAAGKYENASIDFQIDFYKKEGLTPYSAAKLPITSDVPEGCVIIREHVPISNLFTCLWFNEVDRFTSRDQISFSTVRDKIYAKTNWTLNMFLDCERRNFVIQGYHRDVLENRGYPPPLPASVDVVHPPPLIHNLQQKNTSEIAAGSGNTSLSKKLPAKRGRDRKSRRHRKVAAGSRDITPP
;
A
#
# COMPACT_ATOMS: atom_id res chain seq x y z
N MET A 1 27.85 25.75 7.69
CA MET A 1 28.30 24.55 8.42
C MET A 1 27.48 23.37 7.92
N THR A 2 28.12 22.63 7.01
CA THR A 2 27.95 21.24 6.56
C THR A 2 26.70 20.43 6.97
N TRP A 3 25.89 20.14 5.94
CA TRP A 3 24.75 19.22 5.88
C TRP A 3 25.19 17.75 5.62
N GLU A 4 26.20 17.24 6.33
CA GLU A 4 26.88 16.00 5.90
C GLU A 4 27.03 14.89 6.97
N LEU A 5 26.21 14.87 8.02
CA LEU A 5 26.38 13.89 9.12
C LEU A 5 25.15 13.04 9.49
N PHE A 6 24.18 12.85 8.58
CA PHE A 6 23.09 11.87 8.77
C PHE A 6 23.09 10.73 7.74
N LEU A 7 24.27 10.26 7.32
CA LEU A 7 24.40 9.12 6.39
C LEU A 7 25.18 7.90 6.93
N ILE A 8 25.49 7.83 8.21
CA ILE A 8 26.12 6.62 8.79
C ILE A 8 25.40 6.21 10.08
N GLY A 9 24.14 5.84 9.91
CA GLY A 9 23.42 4.97 10.84
C GLY A 9 22.90 3.81 10.01
N VAL A 10 23.44 2.62 10.23
CA VAL A 10 23.06 1.37 9.56
C VAL A 10 21.56 1.13 9.77
N PHE A 11 20.73 1.60 8.85
CA PHE A 11 19.33 1.19 8.76
C PHE A 11 19.33 -0.20 8.12
N PRO A 12 18.71 -1.24 8.72
CA PRO A 12 18.64 -2.52 8.06
C PRO A 12 17.90 -2.29 6.74
N TYR A 13 18.51 -2.75 5.64
CA TYR A 13 17.85 -2.88 4.34
C TYR A 13 16.42 -3.40 4.57
N PRO A 14 15.41 -2.89 3.83
CA PRO A 14 14.08 -3.47 3.94
C PRO A 14 14.20 -4.98 3.79
N PRO A 15 13.52 -5.77 4.65
CA PRO A 15 13.72 -7.20 4.71
C PRO A 15 13.52 -7.83 3.33
N SER A 16 14.36 -8.82 3.00
CA SER A 16 14.27 -9.56 1.74
C SER A 16 12.89 -10.17 1.55
N ALA A 17 12.53 -10.45 0.29
CA ALA A 17 11.30 -11.16 -0.01
C ALA A 17 11.27 -12.50 0.75
N CYS A 18 10.13 -12.83 1.36
CA CYS A 18 9.95 -14.14 1.97
C CYS A 18 9.39 -15.12 0.92
N PRO A 19 9.64 -16.43 1.07
CA PRO A 19 9.11 -17.42 0.14
C PRO A 19 7.58 -17.37 0.07
N VAL A 20 7.05 -17.31 -1.15
CA VAL A 20 5.61 -17.43 -1.43
C VAL A 20 5.41 -18.64 -2.32
N CYS A 21 4.47 -19.51 -1.94
CA CYS A 21 4.11 -20.68 -2.71
C CYS A 21 2.95 -20.34 -3.67
N TYR A 22 3.29 -20.12 -4.94
CA TYR A 22 2.34 -20.00 -6.04
C TYR A 22 2.09 -21.36 -6.67
N LEU A 23 0.83 -21.65 -6.97
CA LEU A 23 0.47 -22.85 -7.70
C LEU A 23 0.82 -22.69 -9.19
N PRO A 24 1.10 -23.80 -9.90
CA PRO A 24 1.16 -23.79 -11.36
C PRO A 24 -0.14 -23.26 -11.98
N MET A 25 -0.06 -22.59 -13.13
CA MET A 25 -1.20 -21.92 -13.75
C MET A 25 -2.41 -22.83 -13.99
N GLU A 26 -2.20 -24.08 -14.41
CA GLU A 26 -3.31 -25.03 -14.61
C GLU A 26 -4.13 -25.26 -13.34
N GLN A 27 -3.46 -25.40 -12.18
CA GLN A 27 -4.12 -25.57 -10.89
C GLN A 27 -4.80 -24.29 -10.42
N VAL A 28 -4.19 -23.13 -10.68
CA VAL A 28 -4.79 -21.82 -10.38
C VAL A 28 -6.11 -21.67 -11.12
N LEU A 29 -6.14 -21.98 -12.41
CA LEU A 29 -7.35 -21.84 -13.23
C LEU A 29 -8.45 -22.81 -12.78
N ALA A 30 -8.09 -24.03 -12.37
CA ALA A 30 -9.04 -25.00 -11.80
C ALA A 30 -9.64 -24.57 -10.44
N LEU A 31 -8.98 -23.64 -9.73
CA LEU A 31 -9.42 -23.11 -8.44
C LEU A 31 -10.11 -21.74 -8.55
N MET A 32 -10.27 -21.21 -9.77
CA MET A 32 -10.97 -19.94 -9.98
C MET A 32 -12.42 -20.07 -9.50
N PRO A 33 -12.90 -19.20 -8.59
CA PRO A 33 -14.26 -19.33 -8.09
C PRO A 33 -15.30 -19.02 -9.17
N ASP A 34 -16.32 -19.87 -9.33
CA ASP A 34 -17.37 -19.68 -10.35
C ASP A 34 -18.44 -18.64 -9.95
N ALA A 35 -18.58 -18.36 -8.65
CA ALA A 35 -19.55 -17.42 -8.11
C ALA A 35 -18.88 -16.34 -7.27
N PRO A 36 -19.41 -15.10 -7.23
CA PRO A 36 -18.90 -14.03 -6.37
C PRO A 36 -18.89 -14.42 -4.89
N SER A 37 -17.90 -13.93 -4.15
CA SER A 37 -17.86 -14.15 -2.70
C SER A 37 -19.04 -13.51 -1.97
N PHE A 38 -19.42 -14.09 -0.83
CA PHE A 38 -20.46 -13.55 0.03
C PHE A 38 -20.09 -12.16 0.59
N SER A 39 -21.01 -11.22 0.47
CA SER A 39 -20.93 -9.91 1.13
C SER A 39 -21.79 -9.91 2.41
N PRO A 40 -21.19 -9.81 3.61
CA PRO A 40 -21.92 -9.79 4.88
C PRO A 40 -22.68 -8.48 5.06
N VAL A 41 -23.91 -8.61 5.56
CA VAL A 41 -24.89 -7.52 5.75
C VAL A 41 -25.30 -6.85 4.43
N LEU A 42 -24.38 -6.18 3.74
CA LEU A 42 -24.62 -5.42 2.51
C LEU A 42 -24.77 -6.32 1.28
N LYS A 43 -25.88 -6.16 0.56
CA LYS A 43 -26.22 -6.89 -0.68
C LYS A 43 -26.26 -5.98 -1.89
N ASN A 44 -26.83 -4.79 -1.74
CA ASN A 44 -26.95 -3.82 -2.83
C ASN A 44 -26.25 -2.52 -2.46
N LEU A 45 -25.33 -2.07 -3.31
CA LEU A 45 -24.62 -0.81 -3.13
C LEU A 45 -24.81 0.04 -4.38
N THR A 46 -25.43 1.19 -4.21
CA THR A 46 -25.54 2.23 -5.23
C THR A 46 -24.74 3.45 -4.82
N TYR A 47 -24.57 4.38 -5.78
CA TYR A 47 -23.70 5.54 -5.62
C TYR A 47 -24.48 6.83 -5.82
N ILE A 48 -24.17 7.82 -4.98
CA ILE A 48 -24.83 9.11 -5.00
C ILE A 48 -24.41 9.89 -6.25
N HIS A 49 -25.41 10.46 -6.92
CA HIS A 49 -25.26 11.43 -8.00
C HIS A 49 -25.88 12.75 -7.54
N GLU A 50 -25.10 13.83 -7.61
CA GLU A 50 -25.45 15.16 -7.13
C GLU A 50 -24.73 16.24 -7.94
N GLU A 51 -25.46 16.89 -8.85
CA GLU A 51 -24.93 17.98 -9.70
C GLU A 51 -24.56 19.24 -8.90
N ASN A 52 -25.28 19.51 -7.81
CA ASN A 52 -25.19 20.74 -7.03
C ASN A 52 -24.72 20.48 -5.59
N ALA A 53 -23.55 19.87 -5.43
CA ALA A 53 -22.94 19.68 -4.11
C ALA A 53 -22.41 21.01 -3.55
N THR A 54 -22.80 21.35 -2.32
CA THR A 54 -22.32 22.56 -1.63
C THR A 54 -21.47 22.18 -0.44
N LYS A 55 -20.29 22.81 -0.32
CA LYS A 55 -19.42 22.61 0.84
C LYS A 55 -20.03 23.25 2.09
N THR A 56 -20.55 22.43 2.99
CA THR A 56 -21.16 22.87 4.26
C THR A 56 -20.18 22.80 5.44
N GLU A 57 -19.21 21.90 5.37
CA GLU A 57 -18.26 21.62 6.46
C GLU A 57 -16.81 21.52 5.94
N PHE A 58 -15.87 21.21 6.84
CA PHE A 58 -14.47 21.07 6.46
C PHE A 58 -14.23 19.83 5.58
N GLY A 59 -13.19 19.95 4.75
CA GLY A 59 -12.74 18.87 3.88
C GLY A 59 -13.68 18.60 2.71
N GLY A 60 -13.38 17.50 2.01
CA GLY A 60 -14.12 17.02 0.84
C GLY A 60 -13.77 17.82 -0.41
N SER A 61 -14.29 17.33 -1.53
CA SER A 61 -14.20 18.00 -2.82
C SER A 61 -15.51 17.95 -3.58
N GLU A 62 -15.59 18.75 -4.64
CA GLU A 62 -16.69 18.71 -5.60
C GLU A 62 -16.79 17.34 -6.26
N PHE A 63 -15.66 16.69 -6.54
CA PHE A 63 -15.60 15.32 -7.06
C PHE A 63 -16.25 14.30 -6.11
N GLY A 64 -16.05 14.47 -4.81
CA GLY A 64 -16.62 13.61 -3.76
C GLY A 64 -18.02 14.00 -3.28
N GLY A 65 -18.53 15.18 -3.69
CA GLY A 65 -19.86 15.69 -3.32
C GLY A 65 -19.95 16.37 -1.95
N TYR A 66 -18.82 16.71 -1.31
CA TYR A 66 -18.80 17.34 0.02
C TYR A 66 -19.75 16.73 1.06
N PRO A 67 -19.71 15.39 1.30
CA PRO A 67 -20.60 14.78 2.27
C PRO A 67 -20.49 15.47 3.64
N SER A 68 -21.59 15.68 4.34
CA SER A 68 -21.57 16.18 5.73
C SER A 68 -21.01 15.12 6.69
N LEU A 69 -20.66 15.51 7.92
CA LEU A 69 -20.27 14.61 8.99
C LEU A 69 -21.41 13.66 9.38
N GLU A 70 -22.66 14.11 9.24
CA GLU A 70 -23.85 13.26 9.43
C GLU A 70 -23.94 12.18 8.35
N GLN A 71 -23.87 12.56 7.07
CA GLN A 71 -23.87 11.60 5.96
C GLN A 71 -22.68 10.64 6.06
N ARG A 72 -21.50 11.14 6.48
CA ARG A 72 -20.35 10.29 6.79
C ARG A 72 -20.68 9.27 7.88
N ARG A 73 -21.23 9.72 9.02
CA ARG A 73 -21.61 8.83 10.13
C ARG A 73 -22.63 7.77 9.68
N GLU A 74 -23.63 8.16 8.91
CA GLU A 74 -24.66 7.26 8.38
C GLU A 74 -24.09 6.23 7.41
N SER A 75 -23.10 6.61 6.59
CA SER A 75 -22.44 5.66 5.67
C SER A 75 -21.64 4.55 6.36
N TYR A 76 -21.36 4.69 7.66
CA TYR A 76 -20.79 3.60 8.48
C TYR A 76 -21.86 2.74 9.15
N ASP A 77 -23.15 3.09 9.07
CA ASP A 77 -24.24 2.25 9.53
C ASP A 77 -24.65 1.26 8.43
N VAL A 78 -23.88 0.17 8.32
CA VAL A 78 -24.01 -0.77 7.20
C VAL A 78 -25.37 -1.48 7.20
N ARG A 79 -26.09 -1.36 6.08
CA ARG A 79 -27.42 -1.94 5.85
C ARG A 79 -27.39 -2.88 4.65
N GLU A 80 -28.48 -3.62 4.45
CA GLU A 80 -28.60 -4.54 3.31
C GLU A 80 -28.54 -3.83 1.95
N SER A 81 -29.12 -2.63 1.87
CA SER A 81 -29.03 -1.75 0.71
C SER A 81 -28.55 -0.38 1.14
N MET A 82 -27.56 0.18 0.44
CA MET A 82 -26.98 1.49 0.75
C MET A 82 -26.78 2.30 -0.52
N ASN A 83 -26.95 3.62 -0.39
CA ASN A 83 -26.52 4.61 -1.37
C ASN A 83 -25.42 5.47 -0.75
N VAL A 84 -24.24 5.56 -1.37
CA VAL A 84 -23.05 6.17 -0.75
C VAL A 84 -22.31 7.13 -1.68
N HIS A 85 -21.75 8.20 -1.13
CA HIS A 85 -20.75 9.02 -1.82
C HIS A 85 -19.51 8.18 -2.09
N CYS A 86 -19.02 8.16 -3.33
CA CYS A 86 -17.87 7.33 -3.71
C CYS A 86 -17.11 7.91 -4.90
N GLY A 87 -16.89 9.23 -4.88
CA GLY A 87 -16.42 9.99 -6.04
C GLY A 87 -17.41 9.97 -7.20
N PHE A 88 -17.08 10.70 -8.27
CA PHE A 88 -17.88 10.74 -9.50
C PHE A 88 -19.35 11.12 -9.24
N VAL A 89 -19.59 12.12 -8.39
CA VAL A 89 -20.95 12.51 -8.02
C VAL A 89 -21.67 13.30 -9.12
N LYS A 90 -20.92 13.95 -10.02
CA LYS A 90 -21.48 14.68 -11.17
C LYS A 90 -21.35 13.87 -12.46
N GLY A 91 -21.94 14.38 -13.53
CA GLY A 91 -21.75 13.85 -14.87
C GLY A 91 -22.59 12.61 -15.15
N VAL A 92 -22.46 12.02 -16.33
CA VAL A 92 -23.39 10.95 -16.75
C VAL A 92 -23.03 9.61 -16.09
N LYS A 93 -21.74 9.32 -16.01
CA LYS A 93 -21.18 8.11 -15.41
C LYS A 93 -19.71 8.35 -15.02
N PRO A 94 -19.10 7.52 -14.15
CA PRO A 94 -17.69 7.65 -13.80
C PRO A 94 -16.81 7.80 -15.05
N GLY A 95 -15.99 8.84 -15.08
CA GLY A 95 -15.13 9.15 -16.22
C GLY A 95 -15.73 10.06 -17.29
N GLN A 96 -17.01 10.47 -17.18
CA GLN A 96 -17.67 11.30 -18.19
C GLN A 96 -18.35 12.53 -17.57
N GLY A 97 -17.66 13.68 -17.63
CA GLY A 97 -18.14 14.95 -17.09
C GLY A 97 -18.11 15.01 -15.55
N THR A 98 -17.16 14.30 -14.96
CA THR A 98 -17.08 14.08 -13.50
C THR A 98 -15.92 14.81 -12.84
N GLY A 99 -15.05 15.44 -13.62
CA GLY A 99 -13.78 15.99 -13.13
C GLY A 99 -12.71 14.91 -12.95
N PHE A 100 -12.77 13.83 -13.75
CA PHE A 100 -11.72 12.83 -13.94
C PHE A 100 -12.05 12.19 -15.30
N ASP A 101 -11.95 12.98 -16.35
CA ASP A 101 -12.63 12.68 -17.60
C ASP A 101 -11.76 11.83 -18.52
N ILE A 102 -12.37 10.80 -19.10
CA ILE A 102 -11.75 9.82 -19.98
C ILE A 102 -12.48 9.86 -21.31
N ASP A 103 -11.76 9.65 -22.41
CA ASP A 103 -12.34 9.57 -23.74
C ASP A 103 -13.40 8.46 -23.84
N ASP A 104 -14.52 8.75 -24.51
CA ASP A 104 -15.65 7.82 -24.60
C ASP A 104 -15.25 6.46 -25.22
N ALA A 105 -14.30 6.43 -26.15
CA ALA A 105 -13.82 5.18 -26.74
C ALA A 105 -13.01 4.34 -25.73
N ASP A 106 -12.24 4.99 -24.85
CA ASP A 106 -11.51 4.31 -23.79
C ASP A 106 -12.47 3.83 -22.68
N LEU A 107 -13.51 4.60 -22.36
CA LEU A 107 -14.58 4.15 -21.44
C LEU A 107 -15.32 2.91 -21.96
N LEU A 108 -15.69 2.92 -23.25
CA LEU A 108 -16.36 1.78 -23.88
C LEU A 108 -15.48 0.52 -23.84
N GLU A 109 -14.18 0.67 -24.14
CA GLU A 109 -13.23 -0.43 -24.04
C GLU A 109 -13.08 -0.93 -22.60
N MET A 110 -12.98 -0.03 -21.62
CA MET A 110 -12.88 -0.38 -20.19
C MET A 110 -14.08 -1.19 -19.70
N GLU A 111 -15.29 -0.88 -20.19
CA GLU A 111 -16.51 -1.64 -19.88
C GLU A 111 -16.48 -3.08 -20.39
N THR A 112 -15.67 -3.40 -21.40
CA THR A 112 -15.52 -4.79 -21.90
C THR A 112 -14.71 -5.68 -20.95
N CYS A 113 -13.99 -5.10 -19.99
CA CYS A 113 -13.18 -5.86 -19.05
C CYS A 113 -14.04 -6.56 -17.98
N GLN A 114 -14.29 -7.87 -18.15
CA GLN A 114 -15.18 -8.63 -17.25
C GLN A 114 -14.46 -9.42 -16.15
N GLY A 115 -13.19 -9.80 -16.37
CA GLY A 115 -12.46 -10.68 -15.48
C GLY A 115 -11.61 -9.94 -14.46
N VAL A 116 -10.33 -9.81 -14.78
CA VAL A 116 -9.31 -9.21 -13.92
C VAL A 116 -8.79 -7.94 -14.57
N VAL A 117 -8.91 -6.82 -13.87
CA VAL A 117 -8.20 -5.59 -14.25
C VAL A 117 -6.93 -5.43 -13.42
N VAL A 118 -5.79 -5.29 -14.08
CA VAL A 118 -4.55 -4.83 -13.47
C VAL A 118 -4.42 -3.35 -13.83
N ALA A 119 -4.34 -2.48 -12.82
CA ALA A 119 -4.32 -1.05 -13.02
C ALA A 119 -3.15 -0.39 -12.30
N SER A 120 -2.61 0.66 -12.91
CA SER A 120 -1.60 1.55 -12.35
C SER A 120 -1.91 2.98 -12.79
N ALA A 121 -1.25 3.98 -12.19
CA ALA A 121 -1.31 5.35 -12.66
C ALA A 121 0.04 6.07 -12.50
N ILE A 122 0.30 7.02 -13.40
CA ILE A 122 1.41 7.96 -13.32
C ILE A 122 0.85 9.34 -13.63
N PHE A 123 0.86 10.22 -12.63
CA PHE A 123 0.46 11.62 -12.75
C PHE A 123 1.64 12.54 -12.41
N GLY A 124 1.75 13.67 -13.10
CA GLY A 124 2.87 14.61 -13.00
C GLY A 124 4.19 14.04 -13.52
N ALA A 125 4.13 13.00 -14.36
CA ALA A 125 5.26 12.29 -14.92
C ALA A 125 6.29 11.83 -13.85
N PHE A 126 5.80 11.48 -12.66
CA PHE A 126 6.64 11.21 -11.48
C PHE A 126 7.46 9.91 -11.60
N ASP A 127 6.94 8.94 -12.35
CA ASP A 127 7.48 7.60 -12.51
C ASP A 127 7.68 7.24 -13.98
N LEU A 128 8.48 6.19 -14.23
CA LEU A 128 8.59 5.55 -15.53
C LEU A 128 7.63 4.37 -15.63
N ILE A 129 7.09 4.11 -16.82
CA ILE A 129 6.28 2.90 -17.05
C ILE A 129 7.13 1.65 -16.81
N ARG A 130 6.66 0.79 -15.91
CA ARG A 130 7.25 -0.53 -15.63
C ARG A 130 6.40 -1.61 -16.26
N GLN A 131 7.00 -2.45 -17.11
CA GLN A 131 6.27 -3.50 -17.83
C GLN A 131 6.04 -4.73 -16.94
N PRO A 132 4.82 -5.30 -16.87
CA PRO A 132 4.60 -6.55 -16.18
C PRO A 132 5.42 -7.67 -16.80
N LYS A 133 6.05 -8.49 -15.96
CA LYS A 133 6.85 -9.66 -16.35
C LYS A 133 6.18 -10.95 -15.90
N ASN A 134 6.57 -12.06 -16.53
CA ASN A 134 6.08 -13.41 -16.23
C ASN A 134 4.56 -13.55 -16.30
N ILE A 135 3.91 -12.78 -17.19
CA ILE A 135 2.48 -12.88 -17.45
C ILE A 135 2.20 -14.02 -18.42
N SER A 136 1.38 -14.98 -18.00
CA SER A 136 0.98 -16.15 -18.79
C SER A 136 0.19 -15.75 -20.03
N GLU A 137 0.15 -16.63 -21.04
CA GLU A 137 -0.69 -16.42 -22.23
C GLU A 137 -2.17 -16.28 -21.87
N TYR A 138 -2.63 -17.06 -20.89
CA TYR A 138 -3.99 -16.96 -20.37
C TYR A 138 -4.26 -15.54 -19.83
N ALA A 139 -3.37 -15.00 -19.01
CA ALA A 139 -3.54 -13.65 -18.47
C ALA A 139 -3.43 -12.56 -19.55
N ARG A 140 -2.54 -12.71 -20.53
CA ARG A 140 -2.45 -11.76 -21.67
C ARG A 140 -3.73 -11.69 -22.49
N LYS A 141 -4.49 -12.79 -22.56
CA LYS A 141 -5.75 -12.87 -23.30
C LYS A 141 -6.97 -12.44 -22.47
N ASN A 142 -6.98 -12.72 -21.17
CA ASN A 142 -8.18 -12.62 -20.34
C ASN A 142 -8.12 -11.56 -19.22
N ALA A 143 -6.93 -11.03 -18.91
CA ALA A 143 -6.78 -9.90 -17.98
C ALA A 143 -6.52 -8.61 -18.75
N CYS A 144 -7.05 -7.50 -18.23
CA CYS A 144 -6.91 -6.19 -18.85
C CYS A 144 -5.88 -5.37 -18.07
N PHE A 145 -4.94 -4.75 -18.78
CA PHE A 145 -3.84 -3.99 -18.18
C PHE A 145 -4.00 -2.51 -18.54
N TYR A 146 -4.26 -1.67 -17.55
CA TYR A 146 -4.52 -0.24 -17.75
C TYR A 146 -3.56 0.64 -16.96
N MET A 147 -3.07 1.70 -17.60
CA MET A 147 -2.25 2.74 -16.99
C MET A 147 -2.94 4.09 -17.18
N PHE A 148 -3.37 4.70 -16.08
CA PHE A 148 -3.94 6.05 -16.10
C PHE A 148 -2.83 7.10 -16.09
N VAL A 149 -2.91 8.06 -17.00
CA VAL A 149 -1.92 9.14 -17.13
C VAL A 149 -2.61 10.49 -17.27
N ASP A 150 -1.94 11.56 -16.88
CA ASP A 150 -2.36 12.93 -17.18
C ASP A 150 -1.69 13.46 -18.45
N GLU A 151 -2.09 14.66 -18.87
CA GLU A 151 -1.56 15.30 -20.09
C GLU A 151 -0.05 15.49 -20.05
N ASP A 152 0.50 15.87 -18.88
CA ASP A 152 1.94 16.04 -18.68
C ASP A 152 2.69 14.72 -18.90
N THR A 153 2.19 13.63 -18.31
CA THR A 153 2.77 12.29 -18.47
C THR A 153 2.59 11.78 -19.89
N GLU A 154 1.42 11.97 -20.51
CA GLU A 154 1.17 11.56 -21.89
C GLU A 154 2.12 12.26 -22.87
N GLY A 155 2.32 13.57 -22.72
CA GLY A 155 3.26 14.34 -23.53
C GLY A 155 4.69 13.79 -23.42
N PHE A 156 5.13 13.44 -22.20
CA PHE A 156 6.44 12.81 -21.98
C PHE A 156 6.55 11.43 -22.65
N LEU A 157 5.49 10.62 -22.59
CA LEU A 157 5.46 9.28 -23.17
C LEU A 157 5.47 9.30 -24.71
N ARG A 158 4.77 10.26 -25.33
CA ARG A 158 4.79 10.46 -26.78
C ARG A 158 6.18 10.85 -27.27
N ASN A 159 6.86 11.74 -26.55
CA ASN A 159 8.21 12.17 -26.91
C ASN A 159 9.26 11.05 -26.82
N SER A 160 9.04 10.06 -25.95
CA SER A 160 9.95 8.92 -25.78
C SER A 160 9.62 7.73 -26.68
N SER A 161 8.63 7.85 -27.58
CA SER A 161 8.10 6.74 -28.40
C SER A 161 7.71 5.51 -27.57
N ALA A 162 7.32 5.73 -26.31
CA ALA A 162 7.00 4.67 -25.36
C ALA A 162 5.59 4.10 -25.55
N VAL A 163 4.77 4.74 -26.39
CA VAL A 163 3.38 4.37 -26.69
C VAL A 163 3.24 4.15 -28.18
N ASP A 164 2.67 3.01 -28.57
CA ASP A 164 2.37 2.66 -29.95
C ASP A 164 1.09 3.35 -30.47
N ASN A 165 0.78 3.12 -31.75
CA ASN A 165 -0.39 3.72 -32.41
C ASN A 165 -1.72 3.25 -31.81
N ASP A 166 -1.74 2.12 -31.10
CA ASP A 166 -2.93 1.54 -30.46
C ASP A 166 -3.11 2.04 -29.02
N LYS A 167 -2.42 3.14 -28.65
CA LYS A 167 -2.37 3.70 -27.30
C LYS A 167 -1.84 2.68 -26.26
N LYS A 168 -0.97 1.74 -26.65
CA LYS A 168 -0.37 0.76 -25.74
C LYS A 168 1.11 1.03 -25.50
N SER A 169 1.55 0.69 -24.30
CA SER A 169 2.95 0.57 -23.94
C SER A 169 3.18 -0.84 -23.40
N GLY A 170 3.66 -1.73 -24.26
CA GLY A 170 3.78 -3.16 -23.93
C GLY A 170 2.42 -3.77 -23.59
N LEU A 171 2.23 -4.24 -22.35
CA LEU A 171 0.92 -4.75 -21.92
C LEU A 171 -0.07 -3.65 -21.54
N TRP A 172 0.42 -2.48 -21.13
CA TRP A 172 -0.44 -1.41 -20.64
C TRP A 172 -1.19 -0.73 -21.78
N ARG A 173 -2.52 -0.68 -21.70
CA ARG A 173 -3.31 0.32 -22.41
C ARG A 173 -3.23 1.64 -21.65
N ILE A 174 -2.80 2.70 -22.33
CA ILE A 174 -2.68 4.03 -21.76
C ILE A 174 -4.04 4.73 -21.84
N VAL A 175 -4.53 5.19 -20.69
CA VAL A 175 -5.76 5.96 -20.57
C VAL A 175 -5.42 7.36 -20.11
N LEU A 176 -5.66 8.33 -20.98
CA LEU A 176 -5.49 9.74 -20.67
C LEU A 176 -6.68 10.23 -19.84
N VAL A 177 -6.37 10.85 -18.71
CA VAL A 177 -7.34 11.48 -17.82
C VAL A 177 -7.21 12.99 -17.90
N ARG A 178 -8.34 13.66 -18.08
CA ARG A 178 -8.48 15.11 -18.20
C ARG A 178 -9.27 15.68 -17.03
N ASN A 179 -9.21 17.00 -16.87
CA ASN A 179 -10.00 17.73 -15.86
C ASN A 179 -9.83 17.17 -14.45
N LEU A 180 -8.59 16.86 -14.05
CA LEU A 180 -8.31 16.19 -12.78
C LEU A 180 -8.93 16.91 -11.58
N PRO A 181 -9.47 16.18 -10.59
CA PRO A 181 -10.30 16.78 -9.54
C PRO A 181 -9.49 17.46 -8.45
N PHE A 182 -8.18 17.21 -8.38
CA PHE A 182 -7.29 17.74 -7.36
C PHE A 182 -6.05 18.37 -7.96
N SER A 183 -5.53 19.40 -7.31
CA SER A 183 -4.23 19.99 -7.65
C SER A 183 -3.04 19.11 -7.25
N ASP A 184 -3.19 18.23 -6.24
CA ASP A 184 -2.16 17.28 -5.82
C ASP A 184 -2.20 16.00 -6.68
N PRO A 185 -1.19 15.72 -7.53
CA PRO A 185 -1.15 14.51 -8.35
C PRO A 185 -1.21 13.23 -7.52
N ARG A 186 -0.71 13.25 -6.27
CA ARG A 186 -0.77 12.08 -5.38
C ARG A 186 -2.19 11.78 -4.94
N ARG A 187 -3.03 12.81 -4.81
CA ARG A 187 -4.46 12.69 -4.50
C ARG A 187 -5.23 12.20 -5.73
N ASN A 188 -4.90 12.70 -6.93
CA ASN A 188 -5.44 12.17 -8.19
C ASN A 188 -5.14 10.67 -8.35
N GLY A 189 -3.94 10.22 -7.97
CA GLY A 189 -3.56 8.81 -7.94
C GLY A 189 -4.44 7.93 -7.02
N LYS A 190 -5.20 8.52 -6.09
CA LYS A 190 -6.11 7.78 -5.21
C LYS A 190 -7.41 7.39 -5.91
N VAL A 191 -7.80 8.10 -6.97
CA VAL A 191 -9.01 7.79 -7.74
C VAL A 191 -8.91 6.41 -8.39
N PRO A 192 -7.96 6.13 -9.31
CA PRO A 192 -7.83 4.80 -9.90
C PRO A 192 -7.24 3.78 -8.91
N LYS A 193 -6.75 4.18 -7.72
CA LYS A 193 -6.32 3.24 -6.69
C LYS A 193 -7.49 2.65 -5.89
N LEU A 194 -8.42 3.49 -5.47
CA LEU A 194 -9.50 3.10 -4.54
C LEU A 194 -10.81 2.85 -5.29
N LEU A 195 -11.01 3.49 -6.45
CA LEU A 195 -12.29 3.51 -7.16
C LEU A 195 -12.29 2.70 -8.47
N LEU A 196 -11.42 1.68 -8.62
CA LEU A 196 -11.41 0.83 -9.84
C LEU A 196 -12.76 0.20 -10.13
N HIS A 197 -13.51 -0.21 -9.10
CA HIS A 197 -14.85 -0.74 -9.26
C HIS A 197 -15.89 0.26 -9.81
N ARG A 198 -15.63 1.58 -9.71
CA ARG A 198 -16.43 2.62 -10.35
C ARG A 198 -16.04 2.77 -11.82
N LEU A 199 -14.74 2.63 -12.13
CA LEU A 199 -14.17 2.79 -13.48
C LEU A 199 -14.32 1.52 -14.35
N PHE A 200 -14.33 0.34 -13.74
CA PHE A 200 -14.47 -0.97 -14.37
C PHE A 200 -15.67 -1.70 -13.76
N PRO A 201 -16.91 -1.26 -14.03
CA PRO A 201 -18.10 -1.79 -13.38
C PRO A 201 -18.36 -3.27 -13.67
N ASN A 202 -17.82 -3.79 -14.77
CA ASN A 202 -17.98 -5.19 -15.18
C ASN A 202 -16.83 -6.10 -14.71
N ALA A 203 -15.72 -5.55 -14.21
CA ALA A 203 -14.60 -6.35 -13.76
C ALA A 203 -14.91 -7.02 -12.41
N ARG A 204 -14.61 -8.32 -12.29
CA ARG A 204 -14.80 -9.04 -11.04
C ARG A 204 -13.67 -8.81 -10.04
N TYR A 205 -12.44 -8.70 -10.51
CA TYR A 205 -11.26 -8.52 -9.66
C TYR A 205 -10.41 -7.35 -10.14
N SER A 206 -9.73 -6.70 -9.20
CA SER A 206 -8.72 -5.69 -9.50
C SER A 206 -7.42 -5.90 -8.74
N LEU A 207 -6.30 -5.70 -9.43
CA LEU A 207 -4.99 -5.51 -8.84
C LEU A 207 -4.55 -4.07 -9.11
N TRP A 208 -4.50 -3.25 -8.06
CA TRP A 208 -3.83 -1.96 -8.11
C TRP A 208 -2.34 -2.16 -7.88
N ILE A 209 -1.50 -1.60 -8.76
CA ILE A 209 -0.05 -1.58 -8.64
C ILE A 209 0.42 -0.12 -8.75
N ASP A 210 1.10 0.39 -7.74
CA ASP A 210 1.66 1.75 -7.74
C ASP A 210 2.69 1.92 -8.88
N GLY A 211 2.71 3.09 -9.55
CA GLY A 211 3.47 3.29 -10.80
C GLY A 211 4.98 3.04 -10.68
N LYS A 212 5.53 3.20 -9.47
CA LYS A 212 6.93 2.87 -9.15
C LYS A 212 7.24 1.37 -9.13
N LEU A 213 6.24 0.49 -9.20
CA LEU A 213 6.39 -0.95 -9.06
C LEU A 213 6.29 -1.68 -10.40
N GLU A 214 7.09 -2.73 -10.53
CA GLU A 214 7.01 -3.70 -11.61
C GLU A 214 6.32 -4.97 -11.11
N LEU A 215 5.23 -5.39 -11.75
CA LEU A 215 4.57 -6.67 -11.48
C LEU A 215 5.38 -7.82 -12.09
N VAL A 216 5.73 -8.84 -11.30
CA VAL A 216 6.61 -9.93 -11.74
C VAL A 216 6.04 -11.34 -11.54
N VAL A 217 4.79 -11.44 -11.08
CA VAL A 217 4.03 -12.69 -10.95
C VAL A 217 2.67 -12.52 -11.61
N ASP A 218 2.14 -13.60 -12.17
CA ASP A 218 0.87 -13.61 -12.87
C ASP A 218 -0.30 -13.16 -11.96
N PRO A 219 -1.21 -12.28 -12.44
CA PRO A 219 -2.32 -11.77 -11.63
C PRO A 219 -3.22 -12.88 -11.08
N TYR A 220 -3.42 -13.99 -11.79
CA TYR A 220 -4.26 -15.09 -11.31
C TYR A 220 -3.58 -15.87 -10.18
N GLN A 221 -2.26 -16.06 -10.24
CA GLN A 221 -1.49 -16.64 -9.12
C GLN A 221 -1.57 -15.76 -7.87
N ILE A 222 -1.58 -14.43 -8.03
CA ILE A 222 -1.74 -13.48 -6.94
C ILE A 222 -3.15 -13.56 -6.35
N LEU A 223 -4.19 -13.59 -7.19
CA LEU A 223 -5.58 -13.73 -6.75
C LEU A 223 -5.78 -15.04 -5.98
N GLU A 224 -5.29 -16.16 -6.51
CA GLU A 224 -5.36 -17.45 -5.83
C GLU A 224 -4.68 -17.38 -4.46
N ARG A 225 -3.44 -16.88 -4.41
CA ARG A 225 -2.62 -16.87 -3.20
C ARG A 225 -3.20 -16.00 -2.09
N PHE A 226 -3.68 -14.81 -2.44
CA PHE A 226 -4.02 -13.76 -1.47
C PHE A 226 -5.52 -13.53 -1.27
N LEU A 227 -6.37 -13.94 -2.22
CA LEU A 227 -7.83 -13.89 -2.08
C LEU A 227 -8.42 -15.28 -1.93
N TRP A 228 -8.36 -16.12 -2.96
CA TRP A 228 -9.15 -17.36 -3.03
C TRP A 228 -8.75 -18.35 -1.94
N ARG A 229 -7.45 -18.65 -1.81
CA ARG A 229 -6.93 -19.54 -0.74
C ARG A 229 -7.19 -19.01 0.66
N LYS A 230 -7.39 -17.69 0.79
CA LYS A 230 -7.64 -17.01 2.06
C LYS A 230 -9.11 -16.80 2.34
N ASN A 231 -10.00 -17.16 1.41
CA ASN A 231 -11.42 -16.86 1.46
C ASN A 231 -11.68 -15.38 1.81
N ALA A 232 -10.95 -14.48 1.15
CA ALA A 232 -10.98 -13.05 1.39
C ALA A 232 -11.34 -12.29 0.11
N THR A 233 -12.06 -11.18 0.25
CA THR A 233 -12.45 -10.32 -0.88
C THR A 233 -11.56 -9.09 -1.03
N PHE A 234 -10.67 -8.86 -0.06
CA PHE A 234 -9.71 -7.77 -0.06
C PHE A 234 -8.41 -8.24 0.59
N ALA A 235 -7.27 -7.93 -0.03
CA ALA A 235 -5.96 -8.20 0.50
C ALA A 235 -5.00 -7.03 0.28
N ILE A 236 -4.23 -6.74 1.32
CA ILE A 236 -3.26 -5.65 1.33
C ILE A 236 -2.11 -6.01 2.28
N SER A 237 -0.88 -5.67 1.92
CA SER A 237 0.24 -5.90 2.83
C SER A 237 0.22 -4.91 3.97
N ARG A 238 0.67 -5.34 5.16
CA ARG A 238 1.05 -4.40 6.23
C ARG A 238 2.32 -3.63 5.87
N HIS A 239 2.47 -2.44 6.41
CA HIS A 239 3.69 -1.65 6.25
C HIS A 239 4.89 -2.33 6.92
N TYR A 240 6.06 -2.21 6.30
CA TYR A 240 7.25 -3.01 6.63
C TYR A 240 7.99 -2.64 7.93
N ARG A 241 7.53 -1.59 8.63
CA ARG A 241 8.21 -1.01 9.81
C ARG A 241 7.24 -0.46 10.84
N ARG A 242 6.30 0.37 10.39
CA ARG A 242 5.31 1.02 11.24
C ARG A 242 4.02 0.21 11.18
N PHE A 243 3.46 -0.09 12.35
CA PHE A 243 2.25 -0.90 12.47
C PHE A 243 1.09 -0.19 13.18
N ASP A 244 1.40 0.94 13.80
CA ASP A 244 0.49 1.79 14.55
C ASP A 244 0.28 3.10 13.78
N VAL A 245 -0.98 3.51 13.63
CA VAL A 245 -1.38 4.70 12.87
C VAL A 245 -0.86 6.02 13.46
N PHE A 246 -0.70 6.11 14.79
CA PHE A 246 -0.11 7.29 15.42
C PHE A 246 1.39 7.38 15.14
N VAL A 247 2.09 6.25 15.11
CA VAL A 247 3.49 6.19 14.68
C VAL A 247 3.64 6.55 13.20
N GLU A 248 2.71 6.10 12.35
CA GLU A 248 2.66 6.50 10.95
C GLU A 248 2.45 8.00 10.80
N ALA A 249 1.55 8.61 11.56
CA ALA A 249 1.30 10.04 11.53
C ALA A 249 2.56 10.86 11.88
N GLU A 250 3.25 10.51 12.97
CA GLU A 250 4.52 11.16 13.34
C GLU A 250 5.58 10.99 12.25
N ALA A 251 5.66 9.82 11.62
CA ALA A 251 6.60 9.59 10.52
C ALA A 251 6.26 10.44 9.27
N ASN A 252 4.98 10.66 8.97
CA ASN A 252 4.57 11.53 7.87
C ASN A 252 4.91 13.00 8.13
N LYS A 253 4.73 13.47 9.37
CA LYS A 253 5.15 14.81 9.81
C LYS A 253 6.66 15.00 9.71
N ALA A 254 7.42 14.06 10.27
CA ALA A 254 8.88 14.10 10.23
C ALA A 254 9.45 14.08 8.80
N ALA A 255 8.76 13.40 7.88
CA ALA A 255 9.14 13.33 6.47
C ALA A 255 8.55 14.45 5.60
N GLY A 256 7.87 15.43 6.19
CA GLY A 256 7.27 16.56 5.47
C GLY A 256 6.28 16.14 4.38
N LYS A 257 5.54 15.05 4.59
CA LYS A 257 4.62 14.50 3.56
C LYS A 257 3.30 15.25 3.45
N TYR A 258 2.96 16.04 4.46
CA TYR A 258 1.80 16.90 4.53
C TYR A 258 2.02 17.93 5.65
N GLU A 259 1.24 19.01 5.65
CA GLU A 259 1.26 19.98 6.75
C GLU A 259 0.95 19.31 8.10
N ASN A 260 1.82 19.54 9.08
CA ASN A 260 1.73 18.88 10.39
C ASN A 260 0.37 19.11 11.05
N ALA A 261 -0.14 20.35 10.99
CA ALA A 261 -1.44 20.71 11.58
C ALA A 261 -2.61 19.93 10.96
N SER A 262 -2.56 19.60 9.66
CA SER A 262 -3.60 18.81 9.01
C SER A 262 -3.55 17.34 9.44
N ILE A 263 -2.34 16.79 9.63
CA ILE A 263 -2.17 15.42 10.15
C ILE A 263 -2.66 15.35 11.60
N ASP A 264 -2.27 16.31 12.44
CA ASP A 264 -2.70 16.38 13.84
C ASP A 264 -4.22 16.49 13.95
N PHE A 265 -4.84 17.35 13.13
CA PHE A 265 -6.29 17.48 13.06
C PHE A 265 -6.99 16.17 12.67
N GLN A 266 -6.49 15.46 11.64
CA GLN A 266 -7.04 14.16 11.22
C GLN A 266 -6.93 13.12 12.34
N ILE A 267 -5.76 13.02 12.97
CA ILE A 267 -5.51 12.06 14.05
C ILE A 267 -6.38 12.36 15.28
N ASP A 268 -6.48 13.61 15.68
CA ASP A 268 -7.29 13.99 16.84
C ASP A 268 -8.79 13.82 16.58
N PHE A 269 -9.23 14.03 15.33
CA PHE A 269 -10.57 13.67 14.90
C PHE A 269 -10.84 12.18 15.11
N TYR A 270 -9.95 11.30 14.62
CA TYR A 270 -10.13 9.85 14.79
C TYR A 270 -10.02 9.39 16.25
N LYS A 271 -9.14 9.97 17.06
CA LYS A 271 -9.08 9.69 18.51
C LYS A 271 -10.41 10.00 19.21
N LYS A 272 -11.03 11.14 18.88
CA LYS A 272 -12.36 11.51 19.41
C LYS A 272 -13.45 10.53 18.99
N GLU A 273 -13.28 9.87 17.84
CA GLU A 273 -14.16 8.79 17.37
C GLU A 273 -13.78 7.40 17.90
N GLY A 274 -12.82 7.29 18.81
CA GLY A 274 -12.45 6.04 19.49
C GLY A 274 -11.29 5.27 18.85
N LEU A 275 -10.53 5.86 17.92
CA LEU A 275 -9.31 5.23 17.42
C LEU A 275 -8.28 5.10 18.54
N THR A 276 -7.82 3.86 18.78
CA THR A 276 -6.84 3.52 19.82
C THR A 276 -5.56 2.95 19.22
N PRO A 277 -4.42 3.00 19.95
CA PRO A 277 -3.16 2.45 19.47
C PRO A 277 -3.30 1.00 19.05
N TYR A 278 -2.47 0.58 18.09
CA TYR A 278 -2.46 -0.80 17.65
C TYR A 278 -2.09 -1.71 18.83
N SER A 279 -2.83 -2.80 18.97
CA SER A 279 -2.57 -3.83 19.97
C SER A 279 -3.03 -5.20 19.46
N ALA A 280 -2.60 -6.26 20.14
CA ALA A 280 -2.99 -7.64 19.82
C ALA A 280 -4.52 -7.88 19.91
N ALA A 281 -5.28 -6.98 20.53
CA ALA A 281 -6.74 -7.04 20.54
C ALA A 281 -7.37 -6.88 19.15
N LYS A 282 -6.63 -6.33 18.17
CA LYS A 282 -7.08 -6.15 16.78
C LYS A 282 -6.81 -7.37 15.88
N LEU A 283 -6.28 -8.47 16.44
CA LEU A 283 -6.10 -9.72 15.70
C LEU A 283 -7.46 -10.22 15.14
N PRO A 284 -7.46 -10.84 13.95
CA PRO A 284 -6.31 -11.35 13.20
C PRO A 284 -5.56 -10.30 12.37
N ILE A 285 -6.02 -9.04 12.35
CA ILE A 285 -5.33 -7.98 11.62
C ILE A 285 -4.07 -7.56 12.39
N THR A 286 -2.92 -7.64 11.72
CA THR A 286 -1.60 -7.49 12.35
C THR A 286 -1.02 -6.07 12.31
N SER A 287 -1.79 -5.10 11.79
CA SER A 287 -1.36 -3.71 11.68
C SER A 287 -2.53 -2.75 11.38
N ASP A 288 -2.42 -1.51 11.86
CA ASP A 288 -3.25 -0.37 11.45
C ASP A 288 -2.77 0.32 10.18
N VAL A 289 -1.56 0.02 9.73
CA VAL A 289 -0.86 0.77 8.67
C VAL A 289 -0.64 -0.17 7.48
N PRO A 290 -1.38 0.01 6.37
CA PRO A 290 -1.14 -0.74 5.17
C PRO A 290 0.08 -0.21 4.42
N GLU A 291 0.74 -1.09 3.68
CA GLU A 291 1.57 -0.71 2.53
C GLU A 291 0.67 -0.73 1.30
N GLY A 292 0.04 0.41 1.01
CA GLY A 292 -0.98 0.53 -0.03
C GLY A 292 -0.44 0.60 -1.45
N CYS A 293 0.84 0.36 -1.70
CA CYS A 293 1.37 0.36 -3.07
C CYS A 293 0.88 -0.85 -3.90
N VAL A 294 0.26 -1.85 -3.28
CA VAL A 294 -0.52 -2.88 -3.97
C VAL A 294 -1.85 -3.12 -3.24
N ILE A 295 -2.95 -3.23 -3.98
CA ILE A 295 -4.26 -3.68 -3.46
C ILE A 295 -4.76 -4.81 -4.35
N ILE A 296 -5.16 -5.93 -3.75
CA ILE A 296 -5.73 -7.08 -4.44
C ILE A 296 -7.16 -7.22 -3.95
N ARG A 297 -8.14 -7.28 -4.86
CA ARG A 297 -9.54 -7.13 -4.48
C ARG A 297 -10.49 -7.84 -5.43
N GLU A 298 -11.52 -8.47 -4.88
CA GLU A 298 -12.75 -8.83 -5.59
C GLU A 298 -13.76 -7.71 -5.44
N HIS A 299 -14.52 -7.40 -6.47
CA HIS A 299 -15.53 -6.33 -6.45
C HIS A 299 -16.87 -6.86 -5.96
N VAL A 300 -16.97 -7.05 -4.64
CA VAL A 300 -18.25 -7.36 -3.96
C VAL A 300 -18.75 -6.15 -3.16
N PRO A 301 -20.06 -6.05 -2.84
CA PRO A 301 -20.63 -4.87 -2.20
C PRO A 301 -19.86 -4.38 -0.97
N ILE A 302 -19.50 -5.27 -0.02
CA ILE A 302 -18.78 -4.86 1.20
C ILE A 302 -17.38 -4.29 0.92
N SER A 303 -16.64 -4.87 -0.03
CA SER A 303 -15.31 -4.38 -0.40
C SER A 303 -15.38 -3.09 -1.21
N ASN A 304 -16.47 -2.90 -1.98
CA ASN A 304 -16.75 -1.67 -2.69
C ASN A 304 -17.02 -0.55 -1.69
N LEU A 305 -17.92 -0.78 -0.74
CA LEU A 305 -18.19 0.15 0.37
C LEU A 305 -16.90 0.50 1.12
N PHE A 306 -16.08 -0.49 1.48
CA PHE A 306 -14.81 -0.24 2.16
C PHE A 306 -13.93 0.75 1.41
N THR A 307 -13.73 0.56 0.11
CA THR A 307 -12.89 1.48 -0.67
C THR A 307 -13.54 2.84 -0.94
N CYS A 308 -14.87 2.91 -1.05
CA CYS A 308 -15.60 4.19 -1.12
C CYS A 308 -15.38 5.01 0.15
N LEU A 309 -15.59 4.40 1.32
CA LEU A 309 -15.39 5.07 2.61
C LEU A 309 -13.92 5.44 2.82
N TRP A 310 -12.99 4.57 2.42
CA TRP A 310 -11.56 4.89 2.50
C TRP A 310 -11.18 6.07 1.60
N PHE A 311 -11.70 6.12 0.38
CA PHE A 311 -11.52 7.27 -0.51
C PHE A 311 -12.13 8.54 0.10
N ASN A 312 -13.33 8.47 0.68
CA ASN A 312 -13.98 9.63 1.29
C ASN A 312 -13.18 10.20 2.48
N GLU A 313 -12.51 9.36 3.26
CA GLU A 313 -11.59 9.84 4.31
C GLU A 313 -10.37 10.54 3.73
N VAL A 314 -9.80 10.00 2.64
CA VAL A 314 -8.66 10.59 1.92
C VAL A 314 -9.03 11.94 1.30
N ASP A 315 -10.23 12.03 0.71
CA ASP A 315 -10.77 13.25 0.14
C ASP A 315 -11.04 14.31 1.23
N ARG A 316 -11.63 13.88 2.36
CA ARG A 316 -11.94 14.77 3.48
C ARG A 316 -10.71 15.35 4.15
N PHE A 317 -9.71 14.52 4.43
CA PHE A 317 -8.57 14.89 5.24
C PHE A 317 -7.31 15.06 4.37
N THR A 318 -6.30 14.22 4.60
CA THR A 318 -5.02 14.27 3.91
C THR A 318 -4.95 13.19 2.82
N SER A 319 -4.08 13.38 1.82
CA SER A 319 -3.82 12.37 0.78
C SER A 319 -3.08 11.12 1.29
N ARG A 320 -2.82 11.03 2.60
CA ARG A 320 -2.12 9.93 3.29
C ARG A 320 -3.11 8.83 3.68
N ASP A 321 -3.48 8.02 2.70
CA ASP A 321 -4.38 6.85 2.84
C ASP A 321 -3.99 5.86 3.97
N GLN A 322 -2.71 5.76 4.31
CA GLN A 322 -2.24 4.95 5.44
C GLN A 322 -2.81 5.40 6.79
N ILE A 323 -3.13 6.69 6.96
CA ILE A 323 -3.66 7.27 8.20
C ILE A 323 -5.15 6.94 8.36
N SER A 324 -5.92 6.96 7.28
CA SER A 324 -7.37 6.75 7.32
C SER A 324 -7.80 5.28 7.31
N PHE A 325 -6.92 4.37 6.88
CA PHE A 325 -7.25 2.95 6.68
C PHE A 325 -7.84 2.26 7.92
N SER A 326 -7.19 2.41 9.07
CA SER A 326 -7.61 1.73 10.31
C SER A 326 -8.99 2.20 10.79
N THR A 327 -9.28 3.50 10.69
CA THR A 327 -10.59 4.07 11.02
C THR A 327 -11.70 3.43 10.19
N VAL A 328 -11.52 3.32 8.87
CA VAL A 328 -12.55 2.73 7.99
C VAL A 328 -12.70 1.23 8.29
N ARG A 329 -11.58 0.52 8.41
CA ARG A 329 -11.55 -0.92 8.72
C ARG A 329 -12.31 -1.21 10.02
N ASP A 330 -11.98 -0.51 11.09
CA ASP A 330 -12.53 -0.79 12.42
C ASP A 330 -14.04 -0.51 12.47
N LYS A 331 -14.50 0.56 11.82
CA LYS A 331 -15.94 0.89 11.73
C LYS A 331 -16.72 -0.14 10.92
N ILE A 332 -16.18 -0.62 9.78
CA ILE A 332 -16.85 -1.66 8.99
C ILE A 332 -16.86 -3.00 9.74
N TYR A 333 -15.73 -3.38 10.34
CA TYR A 333 -15.62 -4.62 11.12
C TYR A 333 -16.64 -4.64 12.26
N ALA A 334 -16.76 -3.55 13.02
CA ALA A 334 -17.71 -3.43 14.12
C ALA A 334 -19.18 -3.63 13.71
N LYS A 335 -19.52 -3.35 12.44
CA LYS A 335 -20.90 -3.41 11.92
C LYS A 335 -21.22 -4.70 11.18
N THR A 336 -20.21 -5.39 10.66
CA THR A 336 -20.43 -6.49 9.69
C THR A 336 -19.64 -7.75 10.01
N ASN A 337 -18.67 -7.67 10.92
CA ASN A 337 -17.66 -8.70 11.16
C ASN A 337 -16.83 -9.07 9.89
N TRP A 338 -16.89 -8.23 8.85
CA TRP A 338 -16.07 -8.39 7.65
C TRP A 338 -14.62 -7.99 7.94
N THR A 339 -13.68 -8.83 7.50
CA THR A 339 -12.25 -8.57 7.63
C THR A 339 -11.53 -8.83 6.30
N LEU A 340 -10.32 -8.30 6.19
CA LEU A 340 -9.46 -8.42 5.02
C LEU A 340 -8.26 -9.32 5.28
N ASN A 341 -7.62 -9.83 4.23
CA ASN A 341 -6.37 -10.55 4.35
C ASN A 341 -5.19 -9.56 4.40
N MET A 342 -4.65 -9.35 5.60
CA MET A 342 -3.46 -8.51 5.80
C MET A 342 -2.18 -9.35 5.78
N PHE A 343 -1.51 -9.40 4.63
CA PHE A 343 -0.31 -10.20 4.43
C PHE A 343 0.99 -9.42 4.73
N LEU A 344 2.13 -10.11 4.74
CA LEU A 344 3.41 -9.48 5.09
C LEU A 344 3.99 -8.69 3.90
N ASP A 345 4.67 -7.56 4.17
CA ASP A 345 5.40 -6.82 3.13
C ASP A 345 6.45 -7.67 2.40
N CYS A 346 7.07 -8.63 3.10
CA CYS A 346 8.01 -9.56 2.46
C CYS A 346 7.35 -10.47 1.42
N GLU A 347 6.05 -10.79 1.57
CA GLU A 347 5.29 -11.54 0.57
C GLU A 347 4.94 -10.63 -0.60
N ARG A 348 4.63 -9.35 -0.35
CA ARG A 348 4.43 -8.33 -1.40
C ARG A 348 5.65 -8.25 -2.33
N ARG A 349 6.84 -8.16 -1.74
CA ARG A 349 8.12 -8.09 -2.48
C ARG A 349 8.42 -9.31 -3.35
N ASN A 350 7.65 -10.39 -3.21
CA ASN A 350 7.79 -11.56 -4.08
C ASN A 350 7.16 -11.33 -5.46
N PHE A 351 6.04 -10.59 -5.53
CA PHE A 351 5.32 -10.36 -6.78
C PHE A 351 5.43 -8.95 -7.34
N VAL A 352 6.05 -8.01 -6.62
CA VAL A 352 6.39 -6.69 -7.15
C VAL A 352 7.82 -6.28 -6.83
N ILE A 353 8.50 -5.68 -7.81
CA ILE A 353 9.83 -5.10 -7.67
C ILE A 353 9.70 -3.57 -7.65
N GLN A 354 10.36 -2.91 -6.70
CA GLN A 354 10.34 -1.45 -6.64
C GLN A 354 11.42 -0.87 -7.55
N GLY A 355 10.99 -0.08 -8.54
CA GLY A 355 11.86 0.77 -9.34
C GLY A 355 12.19 2.08 -8.63
N TYR A 356 13.16 2.80 -9.19
CA TYR A 356 13.43 4.19 -8.80
C TYR A 356 12.47 5.14 -9.52
N HIS A 357 12.11 6.22 -8.82
CA HIS A 357 11.38 7.38 -9.37
C HIS A 357 12.21 8.07 -10.46
N ARG A 358 11.53 8.79 -11.36
CA ARG A 358 12.19 9.39 -12.53
C ARG A 358 13.24 10.44 -12.12
N ASP A 359 12.90 11.31 -11.18
CA ASP A 359 13.79 12.34 -10.63
C ASP A 359 15.10 11.77 -10.05
N VAL A 360 15.02 10.62 -9.39
CA VAL A 360 16.20 9.92 -8.85
C VAL A 360 17.09 9.39 -9.98
N LEU A 361 16.50 8.96 -11.09
CA LEU A 361 17.25 8.46 -12.25
C LEU A 361 17.90 9.60 -13.04
N GLU A 362 17.17 10.70 -13.25
CA GLU A 362 17.65 11.91 -13.92
C GLU A 362 18.81 12.56 -13.15
N ASN A 363 18.71 12.62 -11.82
CA ASN A 363 19.78 13.15 -10.96
C ASN A 363 20.98 12.20 -10.79
N ARG A 364 20.85 10.93 -11.20
CA ARG A 364 21.93 9.92 -11.14
C ARG A 364 22.77 9.81 -12.41
N GLY A 365 22.60 10.72 -13.38
CA GLY A 365 23.32 10.80 -14.66
C GLY A 365 24.36 9.73 -14.88
N TYR A 366 23.99 8.66 -15.60
CA TYR A 366 24.76 7.44 -15.90
C TYR A 366 25.51 6.82 -14.71
N PRO A 367 25.24 5.55 -14.33
CA PRO A 367 26.19 4.87 -13.44
C PRO A 367 27.57 4.89 -14.13
N PRO A 368 28.65 5.23 -13.40
CA PRO A 368 29.98 5.06 -13.95
C PRO A 368 30.12 3.59 -14.39
N PRO A 369 30.82 3.31 -15.51
CA PRO A 369 31.02 1.94 -15.96
C PRO A 369 31.53 1.12 -14.77
N LEU A 370 30.95 -0.07 -14.59
CA LEU A 370 31.40 -1.03 -13.59
C LEU A 370 32.93 -1.08 -13.64
N PRO A 371 33.63 -0.97 -12.49
CA PRO A 371 35.08 -1.16 -12.47
C PRO A 371 35.36 -2.50 -13.14
N ALA A 372 36.26 -2.49 -14.13
CA ALA A 372 36.77 -3.73 -14.71
C ALA A 372 37.14 -4.67 -13.55
N SER A 373 36.66 -5.91 -13.67
CA SER A 373 36.87 -7.03 -12.75
C SER A 373 38.12 -6.87 -11.90
N VAL A 374 37.94 -6.51 -10.63
CA VAL A 374 38.98 -6.73 -9.63
C VAL A 374 39.03 -8.24 -9.45
N ASP A 375 40.16 -8.84 -9.84
CA ASP A 375 40.42 -10.26 -9.66
C ASP A 375 40.08 -10.67 -8.24
N VAL A 376 39.06 -11.52 -8.11
CA VAL A 376 38.77 -12.23 -6.88
C VAL A 376 39.90 -13.23 -6.69
N VAL A 377 40.90 -12.87 -5.89
CA VAL A 377 41.89 -13.82 -5.40
C VAL A 377 41.16 -14.80 -4.49
N HIS A 378 40.77 -15.95 -5.05
CA HIS A 378 40.29 -17.07 -4.27
C HIS A 378 41.43 -17.59 -3.38
N PRO A 379 41.21 -17.82 -2.08
CA PRO A 379 42.17 -18.58 -1.29
C PRO A 379 42.29 -20.00 -1.86
N PRO A 380 43.49 -20.62 -1.83
CA PRO A 380 43.73 -21.90 -2.47
C PRO A 380 42.87 -23.00 -1.82
N PRO A 381 42.39 -23.99 -2.60
CA PRO A 381 41.54 -25.05 -2.09
C PRO A 381 42.31 -25.95 -1.12
N LEU A 382 41.66 -26.28 0.00
CA LEU A 382 42.12 -27.32 0.92
C LEU A 382 42.03 -28.68 0.21
N ILE A 383 43.19 -29.29 -0.04
CA ILE A 383 43.32 -30.65 -0.58
C ILE A 383 42.81 -31.63 0.49
N HIS A 384 41.65 -32.22 0.25
CA HIS A 384 41.15 -33.35 1.02
C HIS A 384 41.70 -34.64 0.39
N ASN A 385 42.83 -35.14 0.90
CA ASN A 385 43.33 -36.47 0.53
C ASN A 385 42.41 -37.54 1.12
N LEU A 386 41.60 -38.14 0.28
CA LEU A 386 40.99 -39.45 0.51
C LEU A 386 42.03 -40.50 0.14
N GLN A 387 42.67 -41.10 1.15
CA GLN A 387 43.33 -42.40 0.98
C GLN A 387 42.70 -43.43 1.91
N GLN A 388 42.51 -44.59 1.30
CA GLN A 388 41.70 -45.72 1.73
C GLN A 388 42.19 -46.35 3.04
N LYS A 389 41.21 -46.88 3.78
CA LYS A 389 41.37 -47.84 4.86
C LYS A 389 42.23 -49.03 4.41
N ASN A 390 43.24 -49.35 5.20
CA ASN A 390 43.64 -50.73 5.46
C ASN A 390 43.67 -50.96 6.98
N THR A 391 43.22 -52.16 7.34
CA THR A 391 42.92 -52.74 8.64
C THR A 391 44.13 -53.08 9.50
N SER A 392 43.93 -52.99 10.84
CA SER A 392 44.53 -53.72 11.98
C SER A 392 44.79 -52.70 13.11
N GLU A 393 44.61 -52.87 14.41
CA GLU A 393 43.99 -53.83 15.33
C GLU A 393 44.29 -53.24 16.75
N ILE A 394 43.55 -53.64 17.81
CA ILE A 394 43.96 -53.63 19.23
C ILE A 394 43.79 -52.33 20.09
N ALA A 395 42.66 -52.34 20.81
CA ALA A 395 42.48 -52.34 22.28
C ALA A 395 42.68 -51.10 23.20
N ALA A 396 41.61 -50.91 24.00
CA ALA A 396 41.56 -50.75 25.47
C ALA A 396 41.37 -49.34 26.10
N GLY A 397 40.39 -49.30 27.05
CA GLY A 397 40.29 -48.37 28.19
C GLY A 397 39.27 -47.24 28.02
N SER A 398 37.98 -47.40 28.39
CA SER A 398 37.41 -47.29 29.75
C SER A 398 37.63 -45.94 30.43
N GLY A 399 36.54 -45.23 30.80
CA GLY A 399 36.61 -44.13 31.76
C GLY A 399 35.49 -43.10 31.69
N ASN A 400 34.44 -43.30 32.49
CA ASN A 400 33.39 -42.33 32.84
C ASN A 400 33.95 -40.95 33.27
N THR A 401 33.21 -39.86 33.02
CA THR A 401 32.54 -39.07 34.09
C THR A 401 31.81 -37.85 33.56
N SER A 402 30.59 -37.68 34.07
CA SER A 402 29.81 -36.44 34.11
C SER A 402 30.50 -35.39 34.98
N LEU A 403 30.22 -34.10 34.76
CA LEU A 403 29.97 -33.13 35.85
C LEU A 403 29.43 -31.79 35.35
N SER A 404 28.44 -31.33 36.10
CA SER A 404 27.59 -30.15 35.97
C SER A 404 28.17 -28.85 36.56
N LYS A 405 27.47 -27.73 36.30
CA LYS A 405 27.43 -26.43 37.05
C LYS A 405 28.65 -25.50 36.78
N LYS A 406 28.55 -24.17 36.64
CA LYS A 406 27.74 -23.16 37.36
C LYS A 406 27.83 -21.76 36.70
N LEU A 407 26.78 -20.93 36.83
CA LEU A 407 26.80 -19.47 36.68
C LEU A 407 27.64 -18.78 37.78
N PRO A 408 28.02 -17.49 37.58
CA PRO A 408 27.80 -16.54 38.66
C PRO A 408 27.21 -15.19 38.22
N ALA A 409 26.45 -14.59 39.14
CA ALA A 409 25.83 -13.28 39.05
C ALA A 409 26.54 -12.24 39.95
N LYS A 410 26.39 -10.97 39.54
CA LYS A 410 26.36 -9.71 40.31
C LYS A 410 27.58 -9.28 41.17
N ARG A 411 28.06 -8.07 40.88
CA ARG A 411 28.44 -7.05 41.88
C ARG A 411 27.94 -5.66 41.44
N GLY A 412 27.20 -5.00 42.31
CA GLY A 412 26.81 -3.59 42.19
C GLY A 412 27.80 -2.65 42.90
N ARG A 413 27.65 -1.36 42.66
CA ARG A 413 28.14 -0.29 43.54
C ARG A 413 27.35 1.01 43.29
N ASP A 414 26.56 1.40 44.30
CA ASP A 414 26.04 2.74 44.51
C ASP A 414 27.15 3.68 45.02
N ARG A 415 27.08 4.98 44.65
CA ARG A 415 27.44 6.08 45.57
C ARG A 415 26.78 7.42 45.19
N LYS A 416 26.30 8.10 46.24
CA LYS A 416 25.40 9.26 46.31
C LYS A 416 26.04 10.65 46.02
N SER A 417 25.17 11.52 45.50
CA SER A 417 24.88 12.97 45.76
C SER A 417 25.96 13.98 46.18
N ARG A 418 25.89 15.17 45.56
CA ARG A 418 25.97 16.47 46.25
C ARG A 418 25.15 17.56 45.54
N ARG A 419 24.30 18.24 46.32
CA ARG A 419 23.52 19.46 45.99
C ARG A 419 24.40 20.69 45.99
N HIS A 420 24.07 21.70 45.18
CA HIS A 420 24.06 23.10 45.61
C HIS A 420 22.88 23.86 44.99
N ARG A 421 22.20 24.63 45.85
CA ARG A 421 21.05 25.50 45.63
C ARG A 421 21.55 26.93 45.83
N LYS A 422 21.07 27.91 45.05
CA LYS A 422 20.81 29.27 45.55
C LYS A 422 19.73 29.96 44.72
N VAL A 423 18.80 30.57 45.46
CA VAL A 423 17.65 31.40 45.08
C VAL A 423 17.82 32.72 45.82
N ALA A 424 17.38 33.84 45.22
CA ALA A 424 16.80 35.03 45.87
C ALA A 424 16.07 35.82 44.76
N ALA A 425 14.74 36.01 44.75
CA ALA A 425 13.85 36.85 45.61
C ALA A 425 14.07 38.36 45.34
N GLY A 426 13.10 39.27 45.19
CA GLY A 426 11.62 39.40 45.20
C GLY A 426 11.32 40.82 44.61
N SER A 427 10.13 41.42 44.49
CA SER A 427 8.90 41.37 45.29
C SER A 427 7.82 42.30 44.66
N ARG A 428 6.53 41.89 44.71
CA ARG A 428 5.27 42.65 45.02
C ARG A 428 4.85 43.88 44.17
N ASP A 429 3.58 44.29 44.05
CA ASP A 429 2.20 43.79 44.23
C ASP A 429 1.26 44.93 43.73
N ILE A 430 -0.05 44.64 43.66
CA ILE A 430 -1.24 45.53 43.78
C ILE A 430 -2.09 45.73 42.50
N THR A 431 -3.29 45.15 42.57
CA THR A 431 -4.51 45.36 41.75
C THR A 431 -5.41 46.46 42.34
N PRO A 432 -6.62 46.77 41.80
CA PRO A 432 -6.91 47.85 40.88
C PRO A 432 -7.89 48.87 41.51
N PRO A 433 -8.55 49.71 40.70
CA PRO A 433 -10.01 49.77 40.71
C PRO A 433 -10.64 49.28 39.40
#